data_AF-A0A1H9NFE4-F1
#
_entry.id   AF-A0A1H9NFE4-F1
#
_cell.length_a   1.000
_cell.length_b   1.000
_cell.length_c   1.000
_cell.angle_alpha   90.00
_cell.angle_beta   90.00
_cell.angle_gamma   90.00
#
_symmetry.space_group_name_H-M   'P 1'
#
loop_
_entity.id
_entity.type
_entity.pdbx_description
1 polymer ?
#
loop_
_entity_poly.entity_id
_entity_poly.type
_entity_poly.pdbx_seq_one_letter_code
_entity_poly.pdbx_strand_id
1 'polypeptide(L)' 'MVKNLPLLLAMLSIGTSVLMISLTMQLQELVRWTLILIAVLLNIWSAIGLILHVGIQKLNRN' A
#
# COMPACT_ATOMS: atom_id res chain seq x y z
N MET A 1 7.82 -18.19 -7.07
CA MET A 1 8.75 -17.35 -6.27
C MET A 1 8.77 -15.93 -6.85
N VAL A 2 7.79 -15.10 -6.50
CA VAL A 2 7.88 -13.68 -6.84
C VAL A 2 8.77 -13.05 -5.76
N LYS A 3 10.00 -12.67 -6.11
CA LYS A 3 11.00 -12.04 -5.23
C LYS A 3 10.59 -10.63 -4.75
N ASN A 4 9.34 -10.22 -4.98
CA ASN A 4 8.88 -8.85 -4.94
C ASN A 4 8.09 -8.54 -3.65
N LEU A 5 8.13 -9.43 -2.64
CA LEU A 5 7.58 -9.16 -1.31
C LEU A 5 8.16 -7.88 -0.68
N PRO A 6 9.50 -7.62 -0.73
CA PRO A 6 10.04 -6.33 -0.31
C PRO A 6 9.53 -5.15 -1.15
N LEU A 7 9.21 -5.36 -2.42
CA LEU A 7 8.63 -4.32 -3.30
C LEU A 7 7.20 -3.96 -2.86
N LEU A 8 6.37 -4.95 -2.53
CA LEU A 8 5.02 -4.71 -2.00
C LEU A 8 5.07 -3.96 -0.66
N LEU A 9 5.97 -4.37 0.23
CA LEU A 9 6.16 -3.72 1.53
C LEU A 9 6.59 -2.25 1.35
N ALA A 10 7.51 -2.00 0.41
CA ALA A 10 7.93 -0.64 0.05
C ALA A 10 6.75 0.18 -0.49
N MET A 11 5.95 -0.37 -1.41
CA MET A 11 4.74 0.30 -1.92
C MET A 11 3.72 0.63 -0.82
N LEU A 12 3.56 -0.26 0.16
CA LEU A 12 2.66 -0.05 1.30
C LEU A 12 3.19 1.07 2.22
N SER A 13 4.51 1.09 2.48
CA SER A 13 5.17 2.14 3.26
C SER A 13 5.10 3.52 2.59
N ILE A 14 5.23 3.57 1.25
CA ILE A 14 5.10 4.80 0.46
C ILE A 14 3.64 5.26 0.49
N GLY A 15 2.69 4.37 0.25
CA GLY A 15 1.26 4.68 0.27
C GLY A 15 0.80 5.24 1.62
N THR A 16 1.23 4.63 2.72
CA THR A 16 0.91 5.12 4.08
C THR A 16 1.58 6.46 4.39
N SER A 17 2.82 6.67 3.96
CA SER A 17 3.52 7.95 4.12
C SER A 17 2.83 9.09 3.35
N VAL A 18 2.43 8.84 2.10
CA VAL A 18 1.67 9.81 1.28
C VAL A 18 0.32 10.14 1.91
N LEU A 19 -0.35 9.15 2.51
CA LEU A 19 -1.62 9.35 3.22
C LEU A 19 -1.41 10.21 4.48
N MET A 20 -0.33 9.95 5.23
CA MET A 20 0.02 10.73 6.42
C MET A 20 0.36 12.18 6.07
N ILE A 21 1.14 12.41 5.02
CA ILE A 21 1.46 13.76 4.49
C ILE A 21 0.17 14.47 4.05
N SER A 22 -0.71 13.75 3.35
CA SER A 22 -1.97 14.31 2.87
C SER A 22 -2.94 14.67 4.00
N LEU A 23 -2.82 14.03 5.16
CA LEU A 23 -3.62 14.38 6.35
C LEU A 23 -2.98 15.50 7.18
N THR A 24 -1.65 15.52 7.29
CA THR A 24 -0.91 16.44 8.17
C THR A 24 -0.57 17.78 7.53
N MET A 25 -0.26 17.83 6.22
CA MET A 25 -0.01 19.10 5.52
C MET A 25 -1.32 19.77 5.13
N GLN A 26 -1.37 21.11 5.22
CA GLN A 26 -2.44 21.91 4.63
C GLN A 26 -2.27 21.99 3.10
N LEU A 27 -2.61 20.90 2.40
CA LEU A 27 -2.74 20.91 0.94
C LEU A 27 -4.09 21.45 0.49
N GLN A 28 -4.12 22.06 -0.70
CA GLN A 28 -5.36 22.39 -1.41
C GLN A 28 -6.29 21.17 -1.47
N GLU A 29 -7.57 21.42 -1.24
CA GLU A 29 -8.58 20.38 -1.02
C GLU A 29 -8.65 19.36 -2.18
N LEU A 30 -8.55 19.83 -3.42
CA LEU A 30 -8.52 19.00 -4.63
C LEU A 30 -7.29 18.07 -4.69
N VAL A 31 -6.12 18.58 -4.29
CA VAL A 31 -4.87 17.82 -4.26
C VAL A 31 -4.87 16.82 -3.10
N ARG A 32 -5.44 17.20 -1.96
CA ARG A 32 -5.61 16.31 -0.80
C ARG A 32 -6.47 15.10 -1.14
N TRP A 33 -7.65 15.31 -1.73
CA TRP A 33 -8.57 14.22 -2.05
C TRP A 33 -8.01 13.27 -3.12
N THR A 34 -7.33 13.80 -4.14
CA THR A 34 -6.69 12.98 -5.18
C THR A 34 -5.55 12.13 -4.61
N LEU A 35 -4.71 12.70 -3.74
CA LEU A 35 -3.65 11.95 -3.05
C LEU A 35 -4.21 10.86 -2.13
N ILE A 36 -5.27 11.16 -1.37
CA ILE A 36 -5.93 10.17 -0.49
C ILE A 36 -6.48 9.00 -1.33
N LEU A 37 -7.17 9.28 -2.43
CA LEU A 37 -7.69 8.23 -3.32
C LEU A 37 -6.57 7.32 -3.86
N ILE A 38 -5.49 7.92 -4.35
CA ILE A 38 -4.34 7.17 -4.87
C ILE A 38 -3.67 6.35 -3.76
N ALA A 39 -3.49 6.93 -2.57
CA ALA A 39 -2.88 6.26 -1.43
C ALA A 39 -3.71 5.08 -0.90
N VAL A 40 -5.04 5.21 -0.92
CA VAL A 40 -5.98 4.14 -0.53
C VAL A 40 -5.94 3.01 -1.55
N LEU A 41 -5.98 3.32 -2.85
CA LEU A 41 -5.90 2.30 -3.91
C LEU A 41 -4.58 1.53 -3.84
N LEU A 42 -3.45 2.23 -3.67
CA LEU A 42 -2.13 1.61 -3.50
C LEU A 42 -2.05 0.74 -2.24
N ASN A 43 -2.62 1.19 -1.12
CA ASN A 43 -2.65 0.41 0.12
C ASN A 43 -3.48 -0.86 -0.02
N ILE A 44 -4.70 -0.76 -0.56
CA ILE A 44 -5.59 -1.93 -0.75
C ILE A 44 -4.93 -2.94 -1.69
N TRP A 45 -4.39 -2.48 -2.82
CA TRP A 45 -3.70 -3.35 -3.77
C TRP A 45 -2.50 -4.05 -3.14
N SER A 46 -1.68 -3.30 -2.41
CA SER A 46 -0.50 -3.87 -1.75
C SER A 46 -0.89 -4.83 -0.63
N ALA A 47 -1.89 -4.51 0.18
CA ALA A 47 -2.37 -5.37 1.26
C ALA A 47 -2.94 -6.70 0.73
N ILE A 48 -3.76 -6.66 -0.33
CA ILE A 48 -4.30 -7.87 -0.98
C ILE A 48 -3.15 -8.72 -1.54
N GLY A 49 -2.20 -8.10 -2.24
CA GLY A 49 -1.04 -8.81 -2.77
C GLY A 49 -0.19 -9.46 -1.68
N LEU A 50 0.01 -8.78 -0.55
CA LEU A 50 0.74 -9.29 0.62
C LEU A 50 0.02 -10.47 1.28
N ILE A 51 -1.29 -10.33 1.54
CA ILE A 51 -2.11 -11.37 2.16
C ILE A 51 -2.15 -12.62 1.28
N LEU A 52 -2.34 -12.44 -0.02
CA LEU A 52 -2.33 -13.55 -0.97
C LEU A 52 -0.97 -14.24 -1.00
N HIS A 53 0.13 -13.48 -0.99
CA HIS A 53 1.48 -14.04 -0.95
C HIS A 53 1.77 -14.82 0.33
N VAL A 54 1.47 -14.24 1.49
CA VAL A 54 1.70 -14.86 2.80
C VAL A 54 0.77 -16.05 2.98
N GLY A 55 -0.50 -15.94 2.57
CA GLY A 55 -1.49 -17.02 2.61
C GLY A 55 -1.08 -18.21 1.74
N ILE A 56 -0.67 -17.97 0.50
CA ILE A 56 -0.20 -19.03 -0.42
C ILE A 56 1.13 -19.62 0.05
N GLN A 57 2.08 -18.81 0.53
CA GLN A 57 3.33 -19.35 1.10
C GLN A 57 3.09 -20.22 2.33
N LYS A 58 2.15 -19.82 3.19
CA LYS A 58 1.80 -20.59 4.38
C LYS A 58 1.08 -21.89 4.03
N LEU A 59 0.23 -21.88 2.99
CA LEU A 59 -0.46 -23.08 2.49
C LEU A 59 0.50 -24.05 1.79
N ASN A 60 1.44 -23.55 0.99
CA ASN A 60 2.41 -24.37 0.24
C ASN A 60 3.54 -24.96 1.10
N ARG A 61 3.68 -24.51 2.36
CA ARG A 61 4.71 -24.99 3.29
C ARG A 61 4.17 -26.02 4.30
N ASN A 62 2.91 -26.45 4.13
CA ASN A 62 2.20 -27.45 4.93
C ASN A 62 1.85 -28.64 4.04
#